data_AF-A0A4W2GLE8-F1
#
_entry.id   AF-A0A4W2GLE8-F1
#
_cell.length_a   1.000
_cell.length_b   1.000
_cell.length_c   1.000
_cell.angle_alpha   90.00
_cell.angle_beta   90.00
_cell.angle_gamma   90.00
#
_symmetry.space_group_name_H-M   'P 1'
#
loop_
_entity.id
_entity.type
_entity.pdbx_description
1 polymer ?
#
loop_
_entity_poly.entity_id
_entity_poly.type
_entity_poly.pdbx_seq_one_letter_code
_entity_poly.pdbx_strand_id
1 'polypeptide(L)'
;MCAVFGGIYCLRHSVQCLVVDKESGKCKAIIDQYGQRIISKHFLVEDSYLSENTCAHVQYRQISRAILITDRSVLKTDSDQQISILTVPAEEPGTFAVRVIELCSSTMTCMKGSYLVHLTCTSSKTAREDLEPVVQKLFTPYTETEIENEEIEKPRLLWGLYFNMRDSSDVNRNTYNDLPSNVYVCSGPDCALGNDNAVKQAEALFQQICPNEDFCPPPPNPEDIILDGDSLQPEASESSALPEASSETPKESSNLRNPEEPSK
;
A
#
# COMPACT_ATOMS: atom_id res chain seq x y z
N MET A 1 6.92 -7.13 -10.60
CA MET A 1 8.19 -7.87 -10.68
C MET A 1 8.02 -9.33 -10.26
N CYS A 2 7.79 -9.67 -8.99
CA CYS A 2 7.74 -11.08 -8.54
C CYS A 2 6.79 -11.99 -9.35
N ALA A 3 5.57 -11.56 -9.68
CA ALA A 3 4.65 -12.35 -10.53
C ALA A 3 5.20 -12.65 -11.94
N VAL A 4 5.90 -11.67 -12.55
CA VAL A 4 6.48 -11.80 -13.90
C VAL A 4 7.55 -12.90 -13.92
N PHE A 5 8.26 -13.08 -12.81
CA PHE A 5 9.26 -14.13 -12.62
C PHE A 5 8.68 -15.40 -11.98
N GLY A 6 7.36 -15.64 -12.10
CA GLY A 6 6.71 -16.88 -11.67
C GLY A 6 6.19 -16.89 -10.21
N GLY A 7 6.20 -15.75 -9.53
CA GLY A 7 5.61 -15.62 -8.19
C GLY A 7 4.10 -15.83 -8.19
N ILE A 8 3.60 -16.62 -7.25
CA ILE A 8 2.17 -16.93 -7.10
C ILE A 8 1.57 -16.06 -6.00
N TYR A 9 0.41 -15.47 -6.28
CA TYR A 9 -0.31 -14.57 -5.37
C TYR A 9 -1.70 -15.12 -5.03
N CYS A 10 -2.00 -15.20 -3.74
CA CYS A 10 -3.29 -15.65 -3.23
C CYS A 10 -3.86 -14.61 -2.26
N LEU A 11 -4.84 -13.81 -2.70
CA LEU A 11 -5.60 -12.92 -1.82
C LEU A 11 -6.78 -13.68 -1.18
N ARG A 12 -7.24 -13.22 -0.01
CA ARG A 12 -8.29 -13.90 0.80
C ARG A 12 -7.90 -15.35 1.15
N HIS A 13 -6.60 -15.56 1.38
CA HIS A 13 -6.01 -16.85 1.67
C HIS A 13 -5.10 -16.73 2.89
N SER A 14 -5.62 -17.02 4.08
CA SER A 14 -4.85 -16.93 5.31
C SER A 14 -4.09 -18.23 5.60
N VAL A 15 -3.05 -18.08 6.42
CA VAL A 15 -2.26 -19.18 6.96
C VAL A 15 -2.70 -19.44 8.41
N GLN A 16 -2.92 -20.70 8.77
CA GLN A 16 -3.32 -21.07 10.13
C GLN A 16 -2.12 -21.22 11.06
N CYS A 17 -1.06 -21.90 10.62
CA CYS A 17 0.11 -22.14 11.45
C CYS A 17 1.40 -22.45 10.67
N LEU A 18 2.52 -22.31 11.37
CA LEU A 18 3.84 -22.77 10.96
C LEU A 18 4.07 -24.20 11.45
N VAL A 19 4.63 -25.07 10.60
CA VAL A 19 4.99 -26.44 10.96
C VAL A 19 6.47 -26.52 11.29
N VAL A 20 6.79 -26.60 12.57
CA VAL A 20 8.17 -26.64 13.07
C VAL A 20 8.61 -28.08 13.36
N ASP A 21 9.77 -28.43 12.85
CA ASP A 21 10.42 -29.71 13.13
C ASP A 21 11.05 -29.69 14.52
N LYS A 22 10.70 -30.66 15.38
CA LYS A 22 11.12 -30.68 16.79
C LYS A 22 12.61 -30.95 16.98
N GLU A 23 13.23 -31.70 16.06
CA GLU A 23 14.64 -32.06 16.16
C GLU A 23 15.55 -30.92 15.68
N SER A 24 15.27 -30.36 14.50
CA SER A 24 16.07 -29.29 13.92
C SER A 24 15.68 -27.88 14.36
N GLY A 25 14.49 -27.71 14.97
CA GLY A 25 13.93 -26.41 15.34
C GLY A 25 13.58 -25.51 14.15
N LYS A 26 13.62 -26.04 12.91
CA LYS A 26 13.35 -25.28 11.67
C LYS A 26 11.89 -25.42 11.26
N CYS A 27 11.34 -24.34 10.70
CA CYS A 27 10.05 -24.41 10.03
C CYS A 27 10.19 -25.19 8.71
N LYS A 28 9.27 -26.11 8.42
CA LYS A 28 9.28 -26.96 7.22
C LYS A 28 8.13 -26.66 6.26
N ALA A 29 7.02 -26.16 6.78
CA ALA A 29 5.83 -25.90 5.99
C ALA A 29 4.93 -24.90 6.70
N ILE A 30 3.91 -24.43 5.98
CA ILE A 30 2.70 -23.83 6.57
C ILE A 30 1.51 -24.77 6.39
N ILE A 31 0.47 -24.56 7.20
CA ILE A 31 -0.88 -25.08 6.94
C ILE A 31 -1.78 -23.89 6.67
N ASP A 32 -2.46 -23.88 5.52
CA ASP A 32 -3.36 -22.80 5.15
C ASP A 32 -4.78 -22.95 5.71
N GLN A 33 -5.65 -21.99 5.43
CA GLN A 33 -7.05 -22.00 5.88
C GLN A 33 -7.89 -23.20 5.39
N TYR A 34 -7.43 -23.90 4.35
CA TYR A 34 -8.09 -25.09 3.79
C TYR A 34 -7.46 -26.40 4.29
N GLY A 35 -6.49 -26.33 5.21
CA GLY A 35 -5.76 -27.48 5.71
C GLY A 35 -4.69 -28.01 4.75
N GLN A 36 -4.38 -27.29 3.67
CA GLN A 36 -3.33 -27.67 2.75
C GLN A 36 -1.96 -27.38 3.36
N ARG A 37 -1.09 -28.39 3.34
CA ARG A 37 0.31 -28.25 3.78
C ARG A 37 1.20 -27.82 2.62
N ILE A 38 1.88 -26.68 2.76
CA ILE A 38 2.76 -26.11 1.74
C ILE A 38 4.19 -26.03 2.28
N ILE A 39 5.11 -26.78 1.66
CA ILE A 39 6.51 -26.89 2.08
C ILE A 39 7.32 -25.71 1.53
N SER A 40 8.20 -25.14 2.36
CA SER A 40 9.16 -24.11 1.94
C SER A 40 10.45 -24.20 2.76
N LYS A 41 11.53 -23.60 2.23
CA LYS A 41 12.81 -23.45 2.93
C LYS A 41 12.84 -22.18 3.80
N HIS A 42 12.21 -21.11 3.34
CA HIS A 42 12.20 -19.79 3.97
C HIS A 42 10.76 -19.30 4.10
N PHE A 43 10.46 -18.62 5.21
CA PHE A 43 9.13 -18.08 5.51
C PHE A 43 9.29 -16.62 5.88
N LEU A 44 8.72 -15.72 5.09
CA LEU A 44 8.67 -14.29 5.41
C LEU A 44 7.26 -13.98 5.90
N VAL A 45 7.17 -13.37 7.07
CA VAL A 45 5.89 -13.08 7.74
C VAL A 45 5.93 -11.62 8.19
N GLU A 46 4.89 -10.86 7.88
CA GLU A 46 4.74 -9.51 8.43
C GLU A 46 4.22 -9.58 9.87
N ASP A 47 4.72 -8.70 10.74
CA ASP A 47 4.47 -8.68 12.19
C ASP A 47 3.00 -8.90 12.58
N SER A 48 2.04 -8.30 11.87
CA SER A 48 0.62 -8.40 12.22
C SER A 48 0.02 -9.80 12.07
N TYR A 49 0.68 -10.72 11.34
CA TYR A 49 0.25 -12.11 11.21
C TYR A 49 0.76 -13.01 12.34
N LEU A 50 1.64 -12.53 13.19
CA LEU A 50 2.15 -13.28 14.33
C LEU A 50 1.13 -13.31 15.47
N SER A 51 1.16 -14.40 16.24
CA SER A 51 0.28 -14.55 17.40
C SER A 51 0.68 -13.63 18.55
N GLU A 52 -0.28 -13.28 19.40
CA GLU A 52 -0.01 -12.50 20.63
C GLU A 52 1.06 -13.16 21.51
N ASN A 53 1.08 -14.51 21.58
CA ASN A 53 2.09 -15.26 22.33
C ASN A 53 3.50 -15.09 21.73
N THR A 54 3.61 -15.09 20.40
CA THR A 54 4.87 -14.84 19.70
C THR A 54 5.37 -13.42 19.98
N CYS A 55 4.46 -12.45 20.08
CA CYS A 55 4.77 -11.04 20.27
C CYS A 55 4.74 -10.57 21.73
N ALA A 56 4.64 -11.48 22.71
CA ALA A 56 4.37 -11.13 24.11
C ALA A 56 5.45 -10.23 24.77
N HIS A 57 6.67 -10.21 24.24
CA HIS A 57 7.77 -9.37 24.73
C HIS A 57 8.12 -8.21 23.79
N VAL A 58 7.34 -8.03 22.73
CA VAL A 58 7.56 -6.96 21.74
C VAL A 58 6.96 -5.67 22.28
N GLN A 59 7.77 -4.61 22.31
CA GLN A 59 7.32 -3.27 22.65
C GLN A 59 7.12 -2.47 21.37
N TYR A 60 5.85 -2.30 20.99
CA TYR A 60 5.50 -1.54 19.80
C TYR A 60 5.47 -0.04 20.06
N ARG A 61 5.93 0.73 19.07
CA ARG A 61 5.62 2.16 18.97
C ARG A 61 4.25 2.33 18.31
N GLN A 62 3.77 3.56 18.25
CA GLN A 62 2.52 3.91 17.58
C GLN A 62 2.73 5.15 16.71
N ILE A 63 1.99 5.20 15.60
CA ILE A 63 1.95 6.32 14.66
C ILE A 63 0.56 6.93 14.72
N SER A 64 0.49 8.23 14.99
CA SER A 64 -0.75 8.99 14.96
C SER A 64 -0.98 9.47 13.54
N ARG A 65 -2.12 9.10 12.96
CA ARG A 65 -2.52 9.47 11.59
C ARG A 65 -3.85 10.19 11.60
N ALA A 66 -3.95 11.23 10.79
CA ALA A 66 -5.23 11.81 10.40
C ALA A 66 -5.34 11.91 8.88
N ILE A 67 -6.54 11.69 8.36
CA ILE A 67 -6.89 11.86 6.95
C ILE A 67 -8.06 12.83 6.90
N LEU A 68 -7.88 13.94 6.18
CA LEU A 68 -8.86 15.00 6.08
C LEU A 68 -9.24 15.23 4.62
N ILE A 69 -10.51 15.56 4.39
CA ILE A 69 -10.98 16.10 3.11
C ILE A 69 -11.31 17.56 3.33
N THR A 70 -10.69 18.45 2.56
CA THR A 70 -10.88 19.91 2.67
C THR A 70 -11.34 20.50 1.34
N ASP A 71 -11.96 21.68 1.37
CA ASP A 71 -12.47 22.35 0.17
C ASP A 71 -11.41 23.18 -0.56
N ARG A 72 -10.32 23.55 0.12
CA ARG A 72 -9.26 24.44 -0.38
C ARG A 72 -7.91 24.07 0.22
N SER A 73 -6.84 24.56 -0.42
CA SER A 73 -5.47 24.44 0.08
C SER A 73 -5.26 25.28 1.35
N VAL A 74 -4.43 24.79 2.27
CA VAL A 74 -3.94 25.50 3.47
C VAL A 74 -3.30 26.85 3.12
N LEU A 75 -2.64 26.94 1.95
CA LEU A 75 -2.07 28.19 1.45
C LEU A 75 -2.69 28.54 0.11
N LYS A 76 -3.51 29.60 0.09
CA LYS A 76 -4.12 30.08 -1.15
C LYS A 76 -3.03 30.62 -2.10
N THR A 77 -2.96 30.06 -3.29
CA THR A 77 -2.09 30.53 -4.39
C THR A 77 -2.91 30.67 -5.68
N ASP A 78 -2.29 31.18 -6.75
CA ASP A 78 -2.94 31.31 -8.06
C ASP A 78 -3.21 29.96 -8.74
N SER A 79 -2.49 28.90 -8.34
CA SER A 79 -2.64 27.54 -8.86
C SER A 79 -3.19 26.61 -7.79
N ASP A 80 -4.33 26.00 -8.07
CA ASP A 80 -4.99 25.05 -7.17
C ASP A 80 -4.42 23.62 -7.26
N GLN A 81 -3.55 23.34 -8.24
CA GLN A 81 -2.95 22.01 -8.45
C GLN A 81 -1.53 21.92 -7.87
N GLN A 82 -1.41 22.05 -6.55
CA GLN A 82 -0.14 21.94 -5.84
C GLN A 82 -0.13 20.72 -4.90
N ILE A 83 1.08 20.19 -4.68
CA ILE A 83 1.35 19.19 -3.66
C ILE A 83 2.28 19.86 -2.65
N SER A 84 1.87 19.89 -1.39
CA SER A 84 2.57 20.65 -0.35
C SER A 84 2.91 19.75 0.82
N ILE A 85 4.08 19.99 1.40
CA ILE A 85 4.48 19.42 2.70
C ILE A 85 4.71 20.56 3.69
N LEU A 86 4.01 20.49 4.82
CA LEU A 86 4.12 21.41 5.94
C LEU A 86 4.57 20.63 7.18
N THR A 87 5.53 21.19 7.90
CA THR A 87 5.99 20.64 9.18
C THR A 87 5.57 21.57 10.30
N VAL A 88 4.83 21.05 11.27
CA VAL A 88 4.39 21.76 12.47
C VAL A 88 5.23 21.25 13.65
N PRO A 89 6.14 22.07 14.20
CA PRO A 89 6.95 21.68 15.35
C PRO A 89 6.09 21.33 16.58
N ALA A 90 6.64 20.50 17.47
CA ALA A 90 6.02 20.20 18.76
C ALA A 90 5.96 21.47 19.63
N GLU A 91 4.77 21.77 20.18
CA GLU A 91 4.57 22.92 21.08
C GLU A 91 4.73 22.51 22.56
N GLU A 92 4.43 21.25 22.91
CA GLU A 92 4.51 20.72 24.28
C GLU A 92 5.66 19.72 24.47
N PRO A 93 6.36 19.73 25.62
CA PRO A 93 7.35 18.71 25.96
C PRO A 93 6.74 17.31 25.91
N GLY A 94 7.41 16.37 25.22
CA GLY A 94 6.92 14.99 25.08
C GLY A 94 5.97 14.77 23.90
N THR A 95 5.73 15.78 23.07
CA THR A 95 5.07 15.64 21.76
C THR A 95 6.09 15.67 20.62
N PHE A 96 5.68 15.18 19.45
CA PHE A 96 6.53 15.08 18.27
C PHE A 96 6.07 16.06 17.18
N ALA A 97 6.98 16.46 16.31
CA ALA A 97 6.64 17.29 15.16
C ALA A 97 5.64 16.56 14.25
N VAL A 98 4.63 17.29 13.79
CA VAL A 98 3.57 16.80 12.92
C VAL A 98 3.91 17.15 11.48
N ARG A 99 3.89 16.15 10.60
CA ARG A 99 3.97 16.35 9.15
C ARG A 99 2.57 16.40 8.57
N VAL A 100 2.33 17.38 7.72
CA VAL A 100 1.08 17.60 7.00
C VAL A 100 1.40 17.53 5.50
N ILE A 101 0.83 16.56 4.80
CA ILE A 101 0.97 16.41 3.34
C ILE A 101 -0.39 16.72 2.72
N GLU A 102 -0.44 17.72 1.87
CA GLU A 102 -1.63 18.13 1.13
C GLU A 102 -1.54 17.67 -0.32
N LEU A 103 -2.57 16.96 -0.77
CA LEU A 103 -2.68 16.40 -2.11
C LEU A 103 -3.89 17.03 -2.81
N CYS A 104 -3.65 17.69 -3.95
CA CYS A 104 -4.72 18.18 -4.82
C CYS A 104 -5.26 17.07 -5.74
N SER A 105 -6.36 17.35 -6.43
CA SER A 105 -7.04 16.39 -7.31
C SER A 105 -6.19 15.85 -8.47
N SER A 106 -5.14 16.58 -8.91
CA SER A 106 -4.22 16.09 -9.96
C SER A 106 -3.41 14.85 -9.54
N THR A 107 -3.29 14.59 -8.23
CA THR A 107 -2.68 13.36 -7.69
C THR A 107 -3.56 12.13 -7.86
N MET A 108 -4.81 12.30 -8.32
CA MET A 108 -5.81 11.25 -8.47
C MET A 108 -6.23 10.58 -7.15
N THR A 109 -6.05 11.27 -6.02
CA THR A 109 -6.40 10.76 -4.67
C THR A 109 -7.68 11.35 -4.09
N CYS A 110 -8.23 12.40 -4.71
CA CYS A 110 -9.45 13.07 -4.26
C CYS A 110 -10.23 13.69 -5.44
N MET A 111 -11.49 14.03 -5.20
CA MET A 111 -12.35 14.65 -6.22
C MET A 111 -11.97 16.10 -6.50
N LYS A 112 -12.30 16.61 -7.69
CA LYS A 112 -12.09 18.02 -8.04
C LYS A 112 -12.81 18.95 -7.05
N GLY A 113 -12.17 20.06 -6.72
CA GLY A 113 -12.67 21.00 -5.70
C GLY A 113 -12.47 20.53 -4.27
N SER A 114 -11.68 19.46 -4.06
CA SER A 114 -11.26 19.02 -2.73
C SER A 114 -9.76 18.73 -2.68
N TYR A 115 -9.23 18.66 -1.47
CA TYR A 115 -7.87 18.23 -1.17
C TYR A 115 -7.89 17.10 -0.15
N LEU A 116 -6.97 16.16 -0.31
CA LEU A 116 -6.71 15.11 0.67
C LEU A 116 -5.51 15.50 1.51
N VAL A 117 -5.71 15.69 2.80
CA VAL A 117 -4.65 16.10 3.72
C VAL A 117 -4.33 14.96 4.68
N HIS A 118 -3.06 14.56 4.72
CA HIS A 118 -2.54 13.56 5.63
C HIS A 118 -1.73 14.21 6.73
N LEU A 119 -2.06 13.93 7.99
CA LEU A 119 -1.25 14.30 9.14
C LEU A 119 -0.60 13.06 9.74
N THR A 120 0.68 13.17 10.13
CA THR A 120 1.46 12.07 10.71
C THR A 120 2.42 12.57 11.78
N CYS A 121 2.45 11.88 12.92
CA CYS A 121 3.52 12.00 13.90
C CYS A 121 3.70 10.68 14.67
N THR A 122 4.82 10.55 15.39
CA THR A 122 4.96 9.52 16.41
C THR A 122 3.91 9.77 17.49
N SER A 123 3.16 8.74 17.88
CA SER A 123 2.10 8.92 18.87
C SER A 123 2.67 9.20 20.26
N SER A 124 2.07 10.19 20.94
CA SER A 124 2.22 10.38 22.38
C SER A 124 0.99 9.87 23.13
N LYS A 125 -0.20 10.00 22.53
CA LYS A 125 -1.48 9.50 23.06
C LYS A 125 -2.33 8.91 21.92
N THR A 126 -3.63 9.21 21.86
CA THR A 126 -4.46 8.87 20.71
C THR A 126 -4.19 9.82 19.53
N ALA A 127 -4.43 9.34 18.32
CA ALA A 127 -4.21 10.16 17.12
C ALA A 127 -5.05 11.45 17.10
N ARG A 128 -6.24 11.44 17.70
CA ARG A 128 -7.06 12.65 17.83
C ARG A 128 -6.43 13.64 18.80
N GLU A 129 -5.99 13.20 19.98
CA GLU A 129 -5.35 14.07 20.96
C GLU A 129 -4.04 14.67 20.42
N ASP A 130 -3.27 13.90 19.65
CA ASP A 130 -1.99 14.36 19.10
C ASP A 130 -2.17 15.33 17.91
N LEU A 131 -3.22 15.19 17.11
CA LEU A 131 -3.34 15.87 15.81
C LEU A 131 -4.44 16.92 15.74
N GLU A 132 -5.52 16.79 16.51
CA GLU A 132 -6.64 17.74 16.51
C GLU A 132 -6.19 19.21 16.76
N PRO A 133 -5.22 19.51 17.65
CA PRO A 133 -4.73 20.88 17.82
C PRO A 133 -4.17 21.48 16.52
N VAL A 134 -3.46 20.68 15.72
CA VAL A 134 -2.94 21.10 14.41
C VAL A 134 -4.08 21.27 13.40
N VAL A 135 -5.05 20.36 13.41
CA VAL A 135 -6.23 20.46 12.52
C VAL A 135 -7.03 21.73 12.80
N GLN A 136 -7.30 22.07 14.07
CA GLN A 136 -8.02 23.29 14.44
C GLN A 136 -7.22 24.57 14.14
N LYS A 137 -5.89 24.48 14.14
CA LYS A 137 -5.03 25.60 13.75
C LYS A 137 -5.11 25.88 12.25
N LEU A 138 -5.18 24.83 11.42
CA LEU A 138 -5.14 24.94 9.96
C LEU A 138 -6.51 25.03 9.29
N PHE A 139 -7.57 24.47 9.89
CA PHE A 139 -8.88 24.29 9.26
C PHE A 139 -10.04 24.72 10.16
N THR A 140 -11.16 25.06 9.53
CA THR A 140 -12.44 25.33 10.21
C THR A 140 -13.43 24.19 9.92
N PRO A 141 -14.07 23.55 10.90
CA PRO A 141 -15.12 22.56 10.66
C PRO A 141 -16.24 23.12 9.78
N TYR A 142 -16.75 22.33 8.83
CA TYR A 142 -17.88 22.75 8.01
C TYR A 142 -19.14 22.97 8.87
N THR A 143 -19.73 24.16 8.82
CA THR A 143 -21.05 24.48 9.39
C THR A 143 -21.96 25.06 8.29
N GLU A 144 -23.23 24.63 8.25
CA GLU A 144 -24.19 25.10 7.23
C GLU A 144 -24.55 26.59 7.40
N THR A 145 -24.36 27.15 8.60
CA THR A 145 -24.76 28.51 8.98
C THR A 145 -23.78 29.62 8.58
N GLU A 146 -22.56 29.29 8.14
CA GLU A 146 -21.50 30.26 7.82
C GLU A 146 -21.41 30.61 6.32
N ILE A 147 -22.47 30.35 5.54
CA ILE A 147 -22.44 30.55 4.08
C ILE A 147 -22.48 32.05 3.70
N GLU A 148 -22.88 32.96 4.59
CA GLU A 148 -23.28 34.30 4.15
C GLU A 148 -22.41 35.51 4.55
N ASN A 149 -21.50 35.51 5.54
CA ASN A 149 -20.93 36.81 5.98
C ASN A 149 -19.51 36.89 6.57
N GLU A 150 -18.65 35.85 6.53
CA GLU A 150 -17.27 35.99 7.02
C GLU A 150 -16.23 35.65 5.95
N GLU A 151 -15.16 36.47 5.86
CA GLU A 151 -13.96 36.13 5.12
C GLU A 151 -13.30 34.91 5.78
N ILE A 152 -13.71 33.71 5.38
CA ILE A 152 -13.17 32.47 5.95
C ILE A 152 -11.72 32.31 5.48
N GLU A 153 -10.80 32.72 6.35
CA GLU A 153 -9.35 32.70 6.14
C GLU A 153 -8.80 31.27 6.01
N LYS A 154 -9.38 30.31 6.74
CA LYS A 154 -8.97 28.90 6.74
C LYS A 154 -9.79 28.05 5.75
N PRO A 155 -9.24 26.95 5.20
CA PRO A 155 -10.03 25.99 4.45
C PRO A 155 -11.04 25.27 5.35
N ARG A 156 -12.17 24.84 4.77
CA ARG A 156 -13.19 24.09 5.50
C ARG A 156 -12.82 22.61 5.55
N LEU A 157 -12.94 22.02 6.73
CA LEU A 157 -12.84 20.58 6.95
C LEU A 157 -14.20 19.94 6.66
N LEU A 158 -14.27 19.18 5.58
CA LEU A 158 -15.49 18.50 5.13
C LEU A 158 -15.64 17.13 5.81
N TRP A 159 -14.52 16.45 6.04
CA TRP A 159 -14.49 15.13 6.68
C TRP A 159 -13.12 14.87 7.32
N GLY A 160 -13.09 14.13 8.43
CA GLY A 160 -11.84 13.77 9.11
C GLY A 160 -11.90 12.39 9.76
N LEU A 161 -10.80 11.63 9.62
CA LEU A 161 -10.56 10.35 10.29
C LEU A 161 -9.26 10.45 11.08
N TYR A 162 -9.28 9.94 12.31
CA TYR A 162 -8.10 9.82 13.18
C TYR A 162 -7.93 8.36 13.59
N PHE A 163 -6.71 7.84 13.52
CA PHE A 163 -6.40 6.49 13.98
C PHE A 163 -4.93 6.33 14.33
N ASN A 164 -4.65 5.43 15.26
CA ASN A 164 -3.29 5.00 15.58
C ASN A 164 -2.95 3.75 14.75
N MET A 165 -1.72 3.68 14.27
CA MET A 165 -1.17 2.52 13.58
C MET A 165 0.01 1.98 14.37
N ARG A 166 0.09 0.66 14.54
CA ARG A 166 1.25 0.00 15.15
C ARG A 166 2.51 0.30 14.33
N ASP A 167 3.55 0.75 15.01
CA ASP A 167 4.90 0.83 14.46
C ASP A 167 5.72 -0.33 15.03
N SER A 168 5.94 -1.34 14.18
CA SER A 168 6.77 -2.52 14.44
C SER A 168 8.14 -2.43 13.78
N SER A 169 8.52 -1.26 13.29
CA SER A 169 9.86 -1.02 12.74
C SER A 169 10.92 -1.02 13.85
N ASP A 170 12.16 -1.38 13.49
CA ASP A 170 13.31 -1.46 14.38
C ASP A 170 13.17 -2.45 15.57
N VAL A 171 12.19 -3.35 15.51
CA VAL A 171 12.01 -4.40 16.52
C VAL A 171 13.06 -5.50 16.33
N ASN A 172 13.80 -5.82 17.40
CA ASN A 172 14.81 -6.87 17.36
C ASN A 172 14.15 -8.27 17.28
N ARG A 173 14.63 -9.11 16.38
CA ARG A 173 14.19 -10.52 16.24
C ARG A 173 14.08 -11.28 17.57
N ASN A 174 15.02 -11.06 18.49
CA ASN A 174 15.09 -11.79 19.76
C ASN A 174 13.98 -11.42 20.74
N THR A 175 13.18 -10.40 20.45
CA THR A 175 11.99 -10.05 21.25
C THR A 175 10.77 -10.91 20.93
N TYR A 176 10.79 -11.61 19.77
CA TYR A 176 9.76 -12.56 19.41
C TYR A 176 10.07 -13.94 20.00
N ASN A 177 9.06 -14.58 20.56
CA ASN A 177 9.18 -15.90 21.19
C ASN A 177 9.23 -17.02 20.15
N ASP A 178 10.12 -17.98 20.39
CA ASP A 178 10.16 -19.29 19.71
C ASP A 178 10.18 -19.25 18.17
N LEU A 179 10.70 -18.18 17.56
CA LEU A 179 10.78 -18.06 16.10
C LEU A 179 11.91 -18.93 15.50
N PRO A 180 11.59 -19.91 14.64
CA PRO A 180 12.59 -20.69 13.91
C PRO A 180 13.53 -19.81 13.08
N SER A 181 14.81 -20.16 12.99
CA SER A 181 15.84 -19.35 12.32
C SER A 181 15.59 -19.07 10.83
N ASN A 182 14.74 -19.87 10.17
CA ASN A 182 14.34 -19.70 8.77
C ASN A 182 12.97 -19.03 8.59
N VAL A 183 12.40 -18.49 9.66
CA VAL A 183 11.21 -17.63 9.64
C VAL A 183 11.69 -16.20 9.88
N TYR A 184 11.48 -15.31 8.92
CA TYR A 184 11.92 -13.93 8.93
C TYR A 184 10.72 -13.00 9.14
N VAL A 185 10.89 -11.95 9.93
CA VAL A 185 9.82 -11.01 10.26
C VAL A 185 10.01 -9.71 9.50
N CYS A 186 8.96 -9.27 8.80
CA CYS A 186 8.86 -7.95 8.19
C CYS A 186 8.11 -7.00 9.13
N SER A 187 8.58 -5.76 9.24
CA SER A 187 7.83 -4.74 9.98
C SER A 187 6.71 -4.15 9.12
N GLY A 188 5.76 -3.49 9.77
CA GLY A 188 4.80 -2.61 9.12
C GLY A 188 5.43 -1.26 8.75
N PRO A 189 4.61 -0.24 8.43
CA PRO A 189 5.10 1.11 8.16
C PRO A 189 5.78 1.74 9.37
N ASP A 190 6.83 2.51 9.13
CA ASP A 190 7.47 3.38 10.12
C ASP A 190 6.95 4.83 10.01
N CYS A 191 7.29 5.67 10.98
CA CYS A 191 6.87 7.07 11.01
C CYS A 191 7.79 8.00 10.19
N ALA A 192 8.62 7.49 9.28
CA ALA A 192 9.49 8.32 8.44
C ALA A 192 8.70 9.00 7.30
N LEU A 193 9.35 9.96 6.61
CA LEU A 193 8.81 10.56 5.40
C LEU A 193 9.04 9.67 4.16
N GLY A 194 10.18 8.98 4.11
CA GLY A 194 10.57 8.09 3.02
C GLY A 194 10.38 6.62 3.37
N ASN A 195 10.85 5.74 2.48
CA ASN A 195 10.69 4.28 2.60
C ASN A 195 12.00 3.54 2.92
N ASP A 196 13.02 4.25 3.41
CA ASP A 196 14.35 3.70 3.66
C ASP A 196 14.33 2.47 4.57
N ASN A 197 13.48 2.45 5.61
CA ASN A 197 13.37 1.32 6.53
C ASN A 197 12.92 0.05 5.77
N ALA A 198 11.84 0.17 4.99
CA ALA A 198 11.31 -0.92 4.19
C ALA A 198 12.34 -1.47 3.19
N VAL A 199 13.08 -0.59 2.49
CA VAL A 199 14.10 -1.01 1.52
C VAL A 199 15.27 -1.70 2.23
N LYS A 200 15.80 -1.11 3.31
CA LYS A 200 16.92 -1.69 4.07
C LYS A 200 16.57 -3.05 4.66
N GLN A 201 15.35 -3.20 5.19
CA GLN A 201 14.88 -4.48 5.71
C GLN A 201 14.77 -5.54 4.61
N ALA A 202 14.19 -5.18 3.45
CA ALA A 202 14.06 -6.10 2.32
C ALA A 202 15.43 -6.56 1.80
N GLU A 203 16.39 -5.64 1.63
CA GLU A 203 17.75 -5.95 1.18
C GLU A 203 18.49 -6.84 2.18
N ALA A 204 18.41 -6.52 3.48
CA ALA A 204 19.04 -7.32 4.52
C ALA A 204 18.48 -8.76 4.58
N LEU A 205 17.16 -8.91 4.44
CA LEU A 205 16.52 -10.23 4.38
C LEU A 205 16.88 -10.99 3.10
N PHE A 206 16.95 -10.30 1.96
CA PHE A 206 17.37 -10.90 0.70
C PHE A 206 18.79 -11.48 0.81
N GLN A 207 19.75 -10.73 1.37
CA GLN A 207 21.12 -11.22 1.55
C GLN A 207 21.23 -12.40 2.51
N GLN A 208 20.29 -12.55 3.46
CA GLN A 208 20.23 -13.73 4.32
C GLN A 208 19.67 -14.98 3.62
N ILE A 209 18.81 -14.80 2.63
CA ILE A 209 18.11 -15.88 1.92
C ILE A 209 18.87 -16.31 0.66
N CYS A 210 19.39 -15.33 -0.08
CA CYS A 210 20.08 -15.45 -1.36
C CYS A 210 21.47 -14.78 -1.25
N PRO A 211 22.41 -15.35 -0.47
CA PRO A 211 23.72 -14.74 -0.28
C PRO A 211 24.51 -14.71 -1.59
N ASN A 212 25.19 -13.58 -1.85
CA ASN A 212 25.99 -13.32 -3.06
C ASN A 212 25.17 -13.15 -4.35
N GLU A 213 23.85 -13.00 -4.25
CA GLU A 213 23.00 -12.62 -5.38
C GLU A 213 22.80 -11.10 -5.43
N ASP A 214 22.47 -10.58 -6.61
CA ASP A 214 22.19 -9.16 -6.82
C ASP A 214 20.77 -8.80 -6.36
N PHE A 215 20.61 -7.66 -5.70
CA PHE A 215 19.34 -7.25 -5.10
C PHE A 215 18.47 -6.51 -6.11
N CYS A 216 17.42 -7.19 -6.61
CA CYS A 216 16.45 -6.66 -7.57
C CYS A 216 17.07 -6.10 -8.87
N PRO A 217 17.90 -6.88 -9.60
CA PRO A 217 18.44 -6.42 -10.88
C PRO A 217 17.31 -6.15 -11.89
N PRO A 218 17.53 -5.26 -12.88
CA PRO A 218 16.57 -5.04 -13.94
C PRO A 218 16.34 -6.34 -14.73
N PRO A 219 15.11 -6.60 -15.20
CA PRO A 219 14.87 -7.74 -16.09
C PRO A 219 15.73 -7.58 -17.35
N PRO A 220 16.33 -8.66 -17.88
CA PRO A 220 17.06 -8.59 -19.14
C PRO A 220 16.08 -8.20 -20.26
N ASN A 221 16.37 -7.11 -20.97
CA ASN A 221 15.54 -6.68 -22.10
C ASN A 221 15.88 -7.58 -23.31
N PRO A 222 14.92 -8.34 -23.88
CA PRO A 222 15.20 -9.22 -25.01
C PRO A 222 15.68 -8.47 -26.25
N GLU A 223 15.30 -7.19 -26.40
CA GLU A 223 15.72 -6.36 -27.53
C GLU A 223 17.21 -5.96 -27.48
N ASP A 224 17.88 -6.13 -26.33
CA ASP A 224 19.31 -5.86 -26.19
C ASP A 224 20.18 -6.99 -26.75
N ILE A 225 19.58 -8.14 -27.12
CA ILE A 225 20.30 -9.28 -27.71
C ILE A 225 20.49 -9.03 -29.21
N ILE A 226 21.71 -8.64 -29.61
CA ILE A 226 22.09 -8.54 -31.02
C ILE A 226 22.23 -9.97 -31.58
N LEU A 227 21.34 -10.34 -32.49
CA LEU A 227 21.47 -11.55 -33.29
C LEU A 227 22.38 -11.23 -34.48
N ASP A 228 23.52 -11.92 -34.61
CA ASP A 228 24.38 -11.81 -35.79
C ASP A 228 23.62 -12.28 -37.02
N GLY A 229 23.12 -11.32 -37.80
CA GLY A 229 22.35 -11.53 -39.02
C GLY A 229 23.21 -11.95 -40.21
N ASP A 230 24.01 -13.01 -40.09
CA ASP A 230 24.77 -13.57 -41.22
C ASP A 230 24.98 -15.09 -41.16
N SER A 231 23.97 -15.82 -40.66
CA SER A 231 23.80 -17.24 -40.98
C SER A 231 22.56 -17.38 -41.86
N LEU A 232 22.78 -17.46 -43.17
CA LEU A 232 21.78 -17.78 -44.18
C LEU A 232 20.89 -18.96 -43.72
N GLN A 233 19.68 -18.66 -43.25
CA GLN A 233 18.56 -19.59 -43.28
C GLN A 233 17.53 -19.08 -44.30
N PRO A 234 16.99 -19.94 -45.18
CA PRO A 234 16.07 -19.51 -46.22
C PRO A 234 14.79 -18.98 -45.58
N GLU A 235 14.35 -17.83 -46.09
CA GLU A 235 13.11 -17.16 -45.72
C GLU A 235 11.92 -18.12 -45.64
N ALA A 236 11.34 -18.27 -44.45
CA ALA A 236 9.93 -18.59 -44.34
C ALA A 236 9.19 -17.24 -44.34
N SER A 237 8.68 -16.87 -45.52
CA SER A 237 7.96 -15.64 -45.77
C SER A 237 6.75 -15.46 -44.83
N GLU A 238 6.77 -14.42 -44.01
CA GLU A 238 5.55 -13.83 -43.47
C GLU A 238 4.95 -12.91 -44.55
N SER A 239 3.88 -13.35 -45.21
CA SER A 239 3.02 -12.47 -45.98
C SER A 239 2.01 -11.82 -45.04
N SER A 240 2.17 -10.52 -44.82
CA SER A 240 1.16 -9.63 -44.27
C SER A 240 -0.09 -9.60 -45.17
N ALA A 241 -1.24 -9.89 -44.58
CA ALA A 241 -2.54 -9.58 -45.17
C ALA A 241 -3.45 -9.00 -44.09
N LEU A 242 -3.56 -7.66 -44.08
CA LEU A 242 -4.67 -6.94 -43.49
C LEU A 242 -5.89 -7.08 -44.42
N PRO A 243 -7.09 -7.45 -43.93
CA PRO A 243 -8.31 -7.19 -44.66
C PRO A 243 -8.87 -5.80 -44.29
N GLU A 244 -8.96 -4.92 -45.29
CA GLU A 244 -9.74 -3.69 -45.24
C GLU A 244 -11.25 -3.97 -45.03
N ALA A 245 -11.91 -2.98 -44.42
CA ALA A 245 -13.32 -3.00 -44.05
C ALA A 245 -14.27 -3.10 -45.26
N SER A 246 -15.33 -3.91 -45.10
CA SER A 246 -16.57 -3.72 -45.85
C SER A 246 -17.71 -3.39 -44.88
N SER A 247 -18.32 -2.24 -45.12
CA SER A 247 -19.43 -1.66 -44.42
C SER A 247 -20.75 -2.23 -44.93
N GLU A 248 -21.48 -3.01 -44.14
CA GLU A 248 -22.94 -3.16 -44.30
C GLU A 248 -23.62 -3.27 -42.93
N THR A 249 -24.56 -2.35 -42.70
CA THR A 249 -25.38 -2.23 -41.49
C THR A 249 -26.53 -3.25 -41.51
N PRO A 250 -26.78 -4.01 -40.42
CA PRO A 250 -28.01 -4.78 -40.30
C PRO A 250 -29.11 -3.92 -39.66
N LYS A 251 -30.20 -3.74 -40.41
CA LYS A 251 -31.45 -3.11 -39.95
C LYS A 251 -32.11 -3.92 -38.83
N GLU A 252 -32.63 -3.19 -37.84
CA GLU A 252 -33.67 -3.65 -36.91
C GLU A 252 -34.81 -4.36 -37.66
N SER A 253 -35.19 -5.53 -37.18
CA SER A 253 -36.58 -5.97 -37.25
C SER A 253 -36.95 -6.73 -35.99
N SER A 254 -37.88 -6.11 -35.27
CA SER A 254 -38.68 -6.66 -34.19
C SER A 254 -39.25 -8.03 -34.52
N ASN A 255 -39.18 -8.97 -33.57
CA ASN A 255 -40.31 -9.84 -33.26
C ASN A 255 -40.15 -10.41 -31.84
N LEU A 256 -40.94 -9.86 -30.92
CA LEU A 256 -41.27 -10.44 -29.63
C LEU A 256 -41.84 -11.85 -29.83
N ARG A 257 -41.39 -12.80 -29.02
CA ARG A 257 -42.21 -13.97 -28.67
C ARG A 257 -42.05 -14.25 -27.18
N ASN A 258 -43.11 -13.95 -26.44
CA ASN A 258 -43.25 -14.15 -24.99
C ASN A 258 -43.12 -15.62 -24.60
N PRO A 259 -42.63 -15.93 -23.38
CA PRO A 259 -42.92 -17.18 -22.70
C PRO A 259 -44.26 -17.06 -21.96
N GLU A 260 -45.20 -17.96 -22.27
CA GLU A 260 -46.44 -18.17 -21.54
C GLU A 260 -46.22 -19.12 -20.35
N GLU A 261 -46.69 -18.71 -19.17
CA GLU A 261 -47.49 -19.49 -18.19
C GLU A 261 -47.98 -18.49 -17.11
N PRO A 262 -49.05 -18.72 -16.31
CA PRO A 262 -49.84 -19.95 -16.09
C PRO A 262 -51.38 -19.74 -16.04
N SER A 263 -52.17 -20.84 -15.94
CA SER A 263 -53.37 -20.95 -15.06
C SER A 263 -54.14 -22.28 -15.23
N LYS A 264 -53.92 -23.24 -14.32
CA LYS A 264 -54.94 -23.81 -13.40
C LYS A 264 -54.31 -24.82 -12.45
#